data_AF-Q3M1G5-F1
#
_entry.id   AF-Q3M1G5-F1
#
_cell.length_a   1.000
_cell.length_b   1.000
_cell.length_c   1.000
_cell.angle_alpha   90.00
_cell.angle_beta   90.00
_cell.angle_gamma   90.00
#
_symmetry.space_group_name_H-M   'P 1'
#
loop_
_entity.id
_entity.type
_entity.pdbx_description
1 polymer ?
#
loop_
_entity_poly.entity_id
_entity_poly.type
_entity_poly.pdbx_seq_one_letter_code
_entity_poly.pdbx_strand_id
1 'polypeptide(L)'
;MLAAKHRPSNVDPAAGALSELQRVIKQIRTQWKNVEILVRGDSAYSRDDIMTWCESLPGVDYVFGLARNSRLIQMTTTTQNRAKIEFEQKLSTVVSFLETVFKPNEQLSELACDLIDNSIWHNTNSLKI
;
A
#
# COMPACT_ATOMS: atom_id res chain seq x y z
N MET A 1 -13.57 -18.36 -8.10
CA MET A 1 -12.55 -17.45 -8.62
C MET A 1 -12.80 -17.25 -10.12
N LEU A 2 -12.84 -16.01 -10.63
CA LEU A 2 -13.20 -15.70 -12.04
C LEU A 2 -11.98 -15.52 -12.97
N ALA A 3 -10.81 -15.18 -12.42
CA ALA A 3 -9.58 -15.00 -13.17
C ALA A 3 -8.36 -15.08 -12.23
N ALA A 4 -7.25 -15.58 -12.75
CA ALA A 4 -5.90 -15.38 -12.22
C ALA A 4 -4.96 -15.29 -13.41
N LYS A 5 -4.28 -14.14 -13.57
CA LYS A 5 -3.43 -13.88 -14.73
C LYS A 5 -2.12 -13.29 -14.26
N HIS A 6 -1.03 -13.97 -14.58
CA HIS A 6 0.32 -13.45 -14.43
C HIS A 6 0.80 -12.88 -15.76
N ARG A 7 1.58 -11.81 -15.66
CA ARG A 7 2.36 -11.28 -16.76
C ARG A 7 3.84 -11.63 -16.57
N PRO A 8 4.62 -11.72 -17.65
CA PRO A 8 6.07 -11.68 -17.58
C PRO A 8 6.58 -10.43 -16.83
N SER A 9 7.74 -10.51 -16.20
CA SER A 9 8.31 -9.39 -15.43
C SER A 9 8.78 -8.23 -16.30
N ASN A 10 9.09 -8.48 -17.58
CA ASN A 10 9.68 -7.54 -18.53
C ASN A 10 8.67 -6.70 -19.32
N VAL A 11 7.37 -6.77 -19.01
CA VAL A 11 6.32 -5.97 -19.65
C VAL A 11 5.73 -4.94 -18.70
N ASP A 12 4.95 -3.98 -19.23
CA ASP A 12 4.28 -2.98 -18.42
C ASP A 12 3.46 -3.66 -17.28
N PRO A 13 3.55 -3.13 -16.05
CA PRO A 13 2.86 -3.70 -14.91
C PRO A 13 1.35 -3.93 -15.05
N ALA A 14 0.65 -3.05 -15.78
CA ALA A 14 -0.78 -3.11 -16.03
C ALA A 14 -1.11 -3.70 -17.42
N ALA A 15 -0.14 -4.29 -18.11
CA ALA A 15 -0.34 -4.85 -19.45
C ALA A 15 -1.50 -5.87 -19.45
N GLY A 16 -2.56 -5.54 -20.19
CA GLY A 16 -3.76 -6.38 -20.31
C GLY A 16 -4.67 -6.38 -19.08
N ALA A 17 -4.49 -5.47 -18.13
CA ALA A 17 -5.35 -5.35 -16.95
C ALA A 17 -6.77 -4.90 -17.33
N LEU A 18 -6.89 -3.87 -18.19
CA LEU A 18 -8.17 -3.35 -18.64
C LEU A 18 -9.03 -4.42 -19.32
N SER A 19 -8.44 -5.22 -20.22
CA SER A 19 -9.17 -6.27 -20.94
C SER A 19 -9.65 -7.39 -20.01
N GLU A 20 -8.86 -7.74 -18.98
CA GLU A 20 -9.32 -8.69 -17.96
C GLU A 20 -10.42 -8.11 -17.08
N LEU A 21 -10.31 -6.83 -16.67
CA LEU A 21 -11.35 -6.15 -15.90
C LEU A 21 -12.68 -6.13 -16.65
N GLN A 22 -12.64 -5.74 -17.93
CA GLN A 22 -13.80 -5.78 -18.83
C GLN A 22 -14.43 -7.16 -18.89
N ARG A 23 -13.61 -8.22 -19.05
CA ARG A 23 -14.08 -9.60 -19.12
C ARG A 23 -14.73 -10.04 -17.80
N VAL A 24 -14.08 -9.80 -16.67
CA VAL A 24 -14.56 -10.22 -15.35
C VAL A 24 -15.85 -9.47 -14.98
N ILE A 25 -15.88 -8.15 -15.15
CA ILE A 25 -17.05 -7.32 -14.83
C ILE A 25 -18.25 -7.70 -15.70
N LYS A 26 -18.03 -7.99 -16.99
CA LYS A 26 -19.09 -8.51 -17.87
C LYS A 26 -19.67 -9.84 -17.37
N GLN A 27 -18.82 -10.75 -16.92
CA GLN A 27 -19.28 -12.04 -16.36
C GLN A 27 -20.07 -11.83 -15.06
N ILE A 28 -19.61 -10.97 -14.16
CA ILE A 28 -20.33 -10.61 -12.93
C ILE A 28 -21.72 -10.05 -13.27
N ARG A 29 -21.79 -9.09 -14.19
CA ARG A 29 -23.06 -8.44 -14.59
C ARG A 29 -24.03 -9.36 -15.32
N THR A 30 -23.54 -10.43 -15.94
CA THR A 30 -24.40 -11.44 -16.56
C THR A 30 -25.24 -12.17 -15.51
N GLN A 31 -24.66 -12.41 -14.32
CA GLN A 31 -25.35 -13.07 -13.21
C GLN A 31 -26.06 -12.07 -12.29
N TRP A 32 -25.48 -10.89 -12.05
CA TRP A 32 -26.01 -9.85 -11.17
C TRP A 32 -26.04 -8.49 -11.89
N LYS A 33 -27.19 -8.16 -12.48
CA LYS A 33 -27.33 -6.97 -13.33
C LYS A 33 -27.09 -5.63 -12.62
N ASN A 34 -27.47 -5.52 -11.35
CA ASN A 34 -27.49 -4.27 -10.57
C ASN A 34 -26.56 -4.32 -9.34
N VAL A 35 -25.40 -4.95 -9.47
CA VAL A 35 -24.40 -5.00 -8.39
C VAL A 35 -23.40 -3.86 -8.51
N GLU A 36 -23.11 -3.20 -7.39
CA GLU A 36 -22.02 -2.23 -7.27
C GLU A 36 -20.67 -2.96 -7.27
N ILE A 37 -19.72 -2.49 -8.08
CA ILE A 37 -18.41 -3.12 -8.22
C ILE A 37 -17.33 -2.11 -7.88
N LEU A 38 -16.53 -2.41 -6.85
CA LEU A 38 -15.36 -1.62 -6.47
C LEU A 38 -14.07 -2.29 -6.97
N VAL A 39 -13.39 -1.67 -7.93
CA VAL A 39 -12.08 -2.12 -8.44
C VAL A 39 -10.98 -1.61 -7.52
N ARG A 40 -10.14 -2.51 -7.01
CA ARG A 40 -9.00 -2.15 -6.16
C ARG A 40 -7.70 -2.61 -6.78
N GLY A 41 -6.68 -1.76 -6.73
CA GLY A 41 -5.35 -2.08 -7.22
C GLY A 41 -4.26 -1.23 -6.56
N ASP A 42 -3.03 -1.70 -6.66
CA ASP A 42 -1.87 -0.90 -6.28
C ASP A 42 -1.56 0.18 -7.35
N SER A 43 -0.49 0.94 -7.12
CA SER A 43 -0.10 2.04 -8.00
C SER A 43 0.29 1.67 -9.41
N ALA A 44 0.61 0.39 -9.66
CA ALA A 44 0.89 -0.08 -10.99
C ALA A 44 -0.35 -0.02 -11.90
N TYR A 45 -1.55 -0.05 -11.33
CA TYR A 45 -2.83 -0.07 -12.05
C TYR A 45 -3.54 1.28 -12.08
N SER A 46 -2.97 2.32 -11.47
CA SER A 46 -3.45 3.70 -11.59
C SER A 46 -3.15 4.25 -13.00
N ARG A 47 -3.85 3.71 -14.01
CA ARG A 47 -3.72 4.07 -15.41
C ARG A 47 -4.99 4.78 -15.87
N ASP A 48 -4.80 5.81 -16.69
CA ASP A 48 -5.89 6.69 -17.17
C ASP A 48 -6.97 5.89 -17.92
N ASP A 49 -6.58 5.00 -18.82
CA ASP A 49 -7.48 4.14 -19.58
C ASP A 49 -8.35 3.23 -18.68
N ILE A 50 -7.79 2.68 -17.62
CA ILE A 50 -8.51 1.87 -16.64
C ILE A 50 -9.48 2.74 -15.84
N MET A 51 -9.03 3.89 -15.35
CA MET A 51 -9.83 4.79 -14.52
C MET A 51 -11.00 5.37 -15.32
N THR A 52 -10.73 5.95 -16.49
CA THR A 52 -11.76 6.48 -17.39
C THR A 52 -12.76 5.40 -17.79
N TRP A 53 -12.32 4.16 -18.01
CA TRP A 53 -13.23 3.07 -18.31
C TRP A 53 -14.14 2.71 -17.12
N CYS A 54 -13.61 2.65 -15.90
CA CYS A 54 -14.43 2.45 -14.70
C CYS A 54 -15.48 3.57 -14.56
N GLU A 55 -15.06 4.84 -14.70
CA GLU A 55 -15.95 6.01 -14.62
C GLU A 55 -17.04 6.03 -15.69
N SER A 56 -16.75 5.43 -16.86
CA SER A 56 -17.73 5.34 -17.95
C SER A 56 -18.89 4.37 -17.66
N LEU A 57 -18.77 3.53 -16.63
CA LEU A 57 -19.74 2.49 -16.30
C LEU A 57 -20.53 2.84 -15.04
N PRO A 58 -21.87 2.85 -15.08
CA PRO A 58 -22.68 3.10 -13.89
C PRO A 58 -22.51 1.94 -12.90
N GLY A 59 -22.24 2.23 -11.63
CA GLY A 59 -22.05 1.23 -10.57
C GLY A 59 -20.71 0.49 -10.64
N VAL A 60 -19.69 1.12 -11.22
CA VAL A 60 -18.29 0.69 -11.13
C VAL A 60 -17.45 1.84 -10.57
N ASP A 61 -16.96 1.66 -9.35
CA ASP A 61 -16.03 2.58 -8.70
C ASP A 61 -14.62 1.98 -8.66
N TYR A 62 -13.62 2.80 -8.36
CA TYR A 62 -12.24 2.33 -8.21
C TYR A 62 -11.50 3.00 -7.06
N VAL A 63 -10.53 2.27 -6.50
CA VAL A 63 -9.54 2.76 -5.55
C VAL A 63 -8.18 2.21 -5.96
N PHE A 64 -7.35 3.07 -6.52
CA PHE A 64 -5.96 2.75 -6.85
C PHE A 64 -5.00 3.46 -5.90
N GLY A 65 -3.95 2.75 -5.48
CA GLY A 65 -2.81 3.40 -4.86
C GLY A 65 -2.17 4.38 -5.84
N LEU A 66 -1.59 5.48 -5.36
CA LEU A 66 -0.78 6.36 -6.20
C LEU A 66 0.69 6.03 -6.02
N ALA A 67 1.43 6.00 -7.12
CA ALA A 67 2.88 5.86 -7.06
C ALA A 67 3.47 7.10 -6.38
N ARG A 68 4.64 6.92 -5.77
CA ARG A 68 5.41 8.02 -5.19
C ARG A 68 5.65 9.09 -6.27
N ASN A 69 5.17 10.31 -6.03
CA ASN A 69 5.33 11.44 -6.94
C ASN A 69 5.77 12.70 -6.19
N SER A 70 6.37 13.65 -6.90
CA SER A 70 6.97 14.87 -6.32
C SER A 70 5.97 15.68 -5.50
N ARG A 71 4.73 15.81 -5.98
CA ARG A 71 3.66 16.53 -5.29
C ARG A 71 3.30 15.85 -3.96
N LEU A 72 3.05 14.54 -3.97
CA LEU A 72 2.76 13.79 -2.75
C LEU A 72 3.94 13.78 -1.79
N ILE A 73 5.18 13.68 -2.29
CA ILE A 73 6.38 13.82 -1.44
C ILE A 73 6.35 15.18 -0.75
N GLN A 74 6.20 16.27 -1.49
CA GLN A 74 6.16 17.62 -0.91
C GLN A 74 5.06 17.79 0.14
N MET A 75 3.87 17.26 -0.12
CA MET A 75 2.75 17.30 0.82
C MET A 75 2.99 16.43 2.06
N THR A 76 3.74 15.33 1.93
CA THR A 76 3.98 14.37 3.02
C THR A 76 5.29 14.63 3.77
N THR A 77 6.19 15.50 3.28
CA THR A 77 7.49 15.77 3.90
C THR A 77 7.40 16.07 5.39
N THR A 78 6.48 16.95 5.80
CA THR A 78 6.30 17.31 7.22
C THR A 78 5.90 16.09 8.05
N THR A 79 4.97 15.29 7.55
CA THR A 79 4.53 14.05 8.21
C THR A 79 5.64 13.01 8.26
N GLN A 80 6.42 12.87 7.19
CA GLN A 80 7.58 11.97 7.12
C GLN A 80 8.66 12.38 8.11
N ASN A 81 8.97 13.68 8.20
CA ASN A 81 9.94 14.21 9.15
C ASN A 81 9.48 13.99 10.59
N ARG A 82 8.21 14.27 10.90
CA ARG A 82 7.64 14.01 12.22
C ARG A 82 7.73 12.53 12.58
N ALA A 83 7.33 11.64 11.67
CA ALA A 83 7.39 10.19 11.88
C ALA A 83 8.84 9.71 12.09
N LYS A 84 9.80 10.26 11.34
CA LYS A 84 11.23 9.98 11.51
C LYS A 84 11.74 10.40 12.89
N ILE A 85 11.42 11.61 13.33
CA ILE A 85 11.81 12.12 14.65
C ILE A 85 11.20 11.26 15.77
N GLU A 86 9.91 10.93 15.67
CA GLU A 86 9.23 10.08 16.65
C GLU A 86 9.85 8.68 16.73
N PHE A 87 10.25 8.13 15.58
CA PHE A 87 10.96 6.86 15.52
C PHE A 87 12.35 6.94 16.17
N GLU A 88 13.14 7.96 15.85
CA GLU A 88 14.47 8.19 16.44
C GLU A 88 14.40 8.38 17.96
N GLN A 89 13.38 9.07 18.47
CA GLN A 89 13.15 9.24 19.91
C GLN A 89 12.81 7.92 20.61
N LYS A 90 11.93 7.11 20.01
CA LYS A 90 11.62 5.77 20.53
C LYS A 90 12.85 4.88 20.51
N LEU A 91 13.63 4.90 19.44
CA LEU A 91 14.87 4.14 19.29
C LEU A 91 15.87 4.50 20.38
N SER A 92 16.14 5.80 20.57
CA SER A 92 17.02 6.28 21.64
C SER A 92 16.58 5.81 23.04
N THR A 93 15.27 5.81 23.32
CA THR A 93 14.71 5.36 24.60
C THR A 93 14.95 3.87 24.82
N VAL A 94 14.69 3.04 23.81
CA VAL A 94 14.89 1.58 23.88
C VAL A 94 16.38 1.23 23.98
N VAL A 95 17.23 1.90 23.21
CA VAL A 95 18.70 1.68 23.27
C VAL A 95 19.24 2.02 24.66
N SER A 96 18.88 3.18 25.22
CA SER A 96 19.33 3.57 26.58
C SER A 96 18.87 2.59 27.66
N PHE A 97 17.64 2.07 27.54
CA PHE A 97 17.17 1.01 28.44
C PHE A 97 18.00 -0.28 28.29
N LEU A 98 18.24 -0.74 27.05
CA LEU A 98 19.02 -1.95 26.79
C LEU A 98 20.47 -1.83 27.27
N GLU A 99 21.11 -0.67 27.13
CA GLU A 99 22.45 -0.39 27.66
C GLU A 99 22.53 -0.42 29.18
N THR A 100 21.40 -0.23 29.88
CA THR A 100 21.32 -0.36 31.34
C THR A 100 21.27 -1.82 31.78
N VAL A 101 20.67 -2.70 30.96
CA VAL A 101 20.43 -4.11 31.28
C VAL A 101 21.52 -5.03 30.72
N PHE A 102 22.15 -4.65 29.61
CA PHE A 102 23.13 -5.43 28.87
C PHE A 102 24.44 -4.68 28.70
N LYS A 103 25.55 -5.42 28.48
CA LYS A 103 26.84 -4.78 28.15
C LYS A 103 26.74 -4.09 26.80
N PRO A 104 27.09 -2.80 26.68
CA PRO A 104 27.05 -2.08 25.41
C PRO A 104 27.85 -2.81 24.33
N ASN A 105 27.20 -3.17 23.22
CA ASN A 105 27.83 -3.67 22.01
C ASN A 105 27.10 -3.14 20.77
N GLU A 106 27.72 -3.25 19.59
CA GLU A 106 27.19 -2.75 18.31
C GLU A 106 25.85 -3.40 17.90
N GLN A 107 25.56 -4.61 18.41
CA GLN A 107 24.35 -5.39 18.11
C GLN A 107 23.12 -4.90 18.90
N LEU A 108 23.29 -4.13 19.99
CA LEU A 108 22.17 -3.63 20.79
C LEU A 108 21.29 -2.63 20.03
N SER A 109 21.88 -1.83 19.14
CA SER A 109 21.09 -0.90 18.32
C SER A 109 20.25 -1.64 17.29
N GLU A 110 20.77 -2.74 16.74
CA GLU A 110 20.05 -3.57 15.78
C GLU A 110 18.87 -4.28 16.47
N LEU A 111 19.10 -4.83 17.66
CA LEU A 111 18.04 -5.42 18.48
C LEU A 111 16.96 -4.40 18.89
N ALA A 112 17.36 -3.16 19.21
CA ALA A 112 16.42 -2.09 19.53
C ALA A 112 15.53 -1.71 18.33
N CYS A 113 16.09 -1.66 17.12
CA CYS A 113 15.34 -1.47 15.89
C CYS A 113 14.32 -2.61 15.69
N ASP A 114 14.74 -3.86 15.82
CA ASP A 114 13.85 -5.03 15.66
C ASP A 114 12.69 -5.02 16.67
N LEU A 115 12.94 -4.64 17.92
CA LEU A 115 11.90 -4.54 18.94
C LEU A 115 10.85 -3.45 18.61
N ILE A 116 11.31 -2.32 18.07
CA ILE A 116 10.42 -1.23 17.66
C ILE A 116 9.62 -1.62 16.42
N ASP A 117 10.25 -2.23 15.41
CA ASP A 117 9.58 -2.64 14.17
C ASP A 117 8.47 -3.66 14.42
N ASN A 118 8.69 -4.62 15.31
CA ASN A 118 7.66 -5.56 15.74
C ASN A 118 6.50 -4.87 16.47
N SER A 119 6.76 -3.78 17.22
CA SER A 119 5.71 -3.01 17.90
C SER A 119 4.89 -2.11 16.96
N ILE A 120 5.50 -1.65 15.85
CA ILE A 120 4.86 -0.75 14.88
C ILE A 120 3.88 -1.52 13.96
N TRP A 121 4.23 -2.76 13.59
CA TRP A 121 3.37 -3.63 12.77
C TRP A 121 1.98 -3.87 13.37
N HIS A 122 1.84 -3.90 14.69
CA HIS A 122 0.55 -4.08 15.36
C HIS A 122 -0.40 -2.88 15.22
N ASN A 123 0.13 -1.68 14.94
CA ASN A 123 -0.65 -0.44 14.91
C ASN A 123 -1.09 -0.01 13.50
N THR A 124 -0.53 -0.58 12.44
CA THR A 124 -0.82 -0.17 11.05
C THR A 124 -2.13 -0.75 10.49
N ASN A 125 -2.75 -1.72 11.16
CA ASN A 125 -4.09 -2.22 10.84
C ASN A 125 -5.24 -1.39 11.44
N SER A 126 -4.94 -0.30 12.14
CA SER A 126 -5.93 0.50 12.89
C SER A 126 -6.42 1.76 12.16
N LEU A 127 -5.91 2.06 10.95
CA LEU A 127 -6.50 3.09 10.08
C LEU A 127 -7.68 2.48 9.32
N LYS A 128 -8.80 2.32 10.03
CA LYS A 128 -10.12 2.27 9.42
C LYS A 128 -10.62 3.71 9.26
N ILE A 129 -10.95 4.01 7.99
CA ILE A 129 -11.68 5.19 7.46
C ILE A 129 -10.79 6.40 7.19
#